data_AF-A0A843C809-F1
#
_entry.id   AF-A0A843C809-F1
#
_cell.length_a   1.000
_cell.length_b   1.000
_cell.length_c   1.000
_cell.angle_alpha   90.00
_cell.angle_beta   90.00
_cell.angle_gamma   90.00
#
_symmetry.space_group_name_H-M   'P 1'
#
loop_
_entity.id
_entity.type
_entity.pdbx_description
1 polymer ?
#
loop_
_entity_poly.entity_id
_entity_poly.type
_entity_poly.pdbx_seq_one_letter_code
_entity_poly.pdbx_strand_id
1 'polypeptide(L)'
;MVKLGIIDLEMLYLGIKENKNFNEKDIENSELKRLGVGRILDSLASLKERKLIDLNKDGSFSVTDLAKHTLWNDEIPQWLKILLLLEIKSCSIGEISKYLKKSENELIDEIERLRKSQLILMLPIRQEN
;
A
#
# COMPACT_ATOMS: atom_id res chain seq x y z
N MET A 1 6.76 12.42 -8.59
CA MET A 1 6.03 11.46 -7.74
C MET A 1 6.75 10.12 -7.82
N VAL A 2 7.05 9.47 -6.69
CA VAL A 2 7.73 8.17 -6.72
C VAL A 2 6.76 7.12 -7.25
N LYS A 3 7.07 6.50 -8.40
CA LYS A 3 6.22 5.47 -8.98
C LYS A 3 6.47 4.15 -8.25
N LEU A 4 5.43 3.56 -7.68
CA LEU A 4 5.47 2.27 -7.00
C LEU A 4 4.94 1.17 -7.92
N GLY A 5 5.65 0.05 -7.98
CA GLY A 5 5.09 -1.20 -8.51
C GLY A 5 4.23 -1.92 -7.47
N ILE A 6 3.53 -2.97 -7.90
CA ILE A 6 2.72 -3.80 -6.99
C ILE A 6 3.59 -4.40 -5.87
N ILE A 7 4.78 -4.92 -6.20
CA ILE A 7 5.68 -5.52 -5.20
C ILE A 7 6.16 -4.44 -4.21
N ASP A 8 6.48 -3.24 -4.70
CA ASP A 8 6.87 -2.12 -3.84
C ASP A 8 5.77 -1.80 -2.82
N LEU A 9 4.53 -1.70 -3.30
CA LEU A 9 3.35 -1.43 -2.46
C LEU A 9 3.18 -2.49 -1.37
N GLU A 10 3.29 -3.78 -1.72
CA GLU A 10 3.14 -4.87 -0.76
C GLU A 10 4.26 -4.87 0.30
N MET A 11 5.51 -4.64 -0.12
CA MET A 11 6.66 -4.56 0.79
C MET A 11 6.54 -3.38 1.75
N LEU A 12 6.15 -2.21 1.24
CA LEU A 12 5.92 -1.02 2.07
C LEU A 12 4.73 -1.23 3.00
N TYR A 13 3.65 -1.82 2.51
CA TYR A 13 2.47 -2.11 3.32
C TYR A 13 2.79 -3.06 4.48
N LEU A 14 3.67 -4.06 4.28
CA LEU A 14 4.13 -4.94 5.35
C LEU A 14 4.76 -4.15 6.50
N GLY A 15 5.67 -3.22 6.19
CA GLY A 15 6.29 -2.36 7.22
C GLY A 15 5.32 -1.37 7.84
N ILE A 16 4.34 -0.87 7.08
CA ILE A 16 3.28 0.01 7.61
C ILE A 16 2.37 -0.76 8.56
N LYS A 17 2.02 -2.00 8.24
CA LYS A 17 1.16 -2.87 9.06
C LYS A 17 1.81 -3.19 10.41
N GLU A 18 3.08 -3.59 10.42
CA GLU A 18 3.83 -4.05 11.61
C GLU A 18 4.48 -2.92 12.43
N ASN A 19 3.91 -1.70 12.40
CA ASN A 19 4.42 -0.54 13.14
C ASN A 19 5.90 -0.20 12.83
N LYS A 20 6.15 0.04 11.53
CA LYS A 20 7.34 0.63 10.88
C LYS A 20 8.43 -0.34 10.48
N ASN A 21 8.60 -1.46 11.17
CA ASN A 21 9.71 -2.38 10.91
C ASN A 21 9.19 -3.73 10.40
N PHE A 22 9.89 -4.30 9.43
CA PHE A 22 9.65 -5.67 8.97
C PHE A 22 10.98 -6.37 8.69
N ASN A 23 11.00 -7.69 8.78
CA ASN A 23 12.19 -8.52 8.54
C ASN A 23 11.86 -9.70 7.61
N GLU A 24 12.85 -10.57 7.39
CA GLU A 24 12.72 -11.77 6.56
C GLU A 24 11.53 -12.66 6.95
N LYS A 25 11.30 -12.89 8.24
CA LYS A 25 10.19 -13.71 8.72
C LYS A 25 8.84 -13.09 8.39
N ASP A 26 8.73 -11.77 8.43
CA ASP A 26 7.50 -11.07 8.07
C ASP A 26 7.21 -11.23 6.56
N ILE A 27 8.26 -11.20 5.73
CA ILE A 27 8.16 -11.43 4.28
C ILE A 27 7.73 -12.88 4.02
N GLU A 28 8.35 -13.86 4.68
CA GLU A 28 8.01 -15.28 4.57
C GLU A 28 6.58 -15.60 5.02
N ASN A 29 6.06 -14.87 5.99
CA ASN A 29 4.68 -15.03 6.48
C ASN A 29 3.64 -14.25 5.66
N SER A 30 4.07 -13.49 4.65
CA SER A 30 3.20 -12.69 3.79
C SER A 30 2.96 -13.35 2.43
N GLU A 31 2.14 -12.72 1.58
CA GLU A 31 1.94 -13.14 0.19
C GLU A 31 3.19 -12.97 -0.68
N LEU A 32 4.17 -12.17 -0.23
CA LEU A 32 5.43 -11.92 -0.94
C LEU A 32 6.29 -13.18 -1.06
N LYS A 33 6.12 -14.17 -0.18
CA LYS A 33 6.85 -15.46 -0.24
C LYS A 33 6.73 -16.19 -1.58
N ARG A 34 5.66 -15.92 -2.34
CA ARG A 34 5.41 -16.54 -3.66
C ARG A 34 6.26 -15.95 -4.78
N LEU A 35 6.89 -14.79 -4.58
CA LEU A 35 7.64 -14.07 -5.61
C LEU A 35 9.04 -14.64 -5.86
N GLY A 36 9.54 -15.49 -4.95
CA GLY A 36 10.89 -16.04 -4.99
C GLY A 36 11.95 -15.07 -4.44
N VAL A 37 13.01 -15.62 -3.86
CA VAL A 37 14.03 -14.86 -3.10
C VAL A 37 14.70 -13.76 -3.94
N GLY A 38 15.09 -14.08 -5.18
CA GLY A 38 15.77 -13.09 -6.05
C GLY A 38 14.94 -11.82 -6.28
N ARG A 39 13.64 -11.96 -6.57
CA ARG A 39 12.75 -10.81 -6.80
C ARG A 39 12.51 -9.98 -5.54
N ILE A 40 12.48 -10.63 -4.38
CA ILE A 40 12.38 -9.95 -3.09
C ILE A 40 13.64 -9.12 -2.84
N LEU A 41 14.82 -9.69 -3.07
CA LEU A 41 16.10 -9.00 -2.90
C LEU A 41 16.26 -7.82 -3.87
N ASP A 42 15.88 -8.00 -5.14
CA ASP A 42 15.87 -6.92 -6.14
C ASP A 42 14.95 -5.77 -5.73
N SER A 43 13.75 -6.11 -5.22
CA SER A 43 12.79 -5.13 -4.71
C SER A 43 13.32 -4.37 -3.49
N LEU A 44 13.89 -5.08 -2.51
CA LEU A 44 14.51 -4.47 -1.33
C LEU A 44 15.66 -3.52 -1.72
N ALA A 45 16.52 -3.95 -2.65
CA ALA A 45 17.61 -3.12 -3.15
C ALA A 45 17.08 -1.85 -3.83
N SER A 46 16.09 -1.99 -4.70
CA SER A 46 15.43 -0.87 -5.40
C SER A 46 14.71 0.10 -4.45
N LEU A 47 13.99 -0.42 -3.45
CA LEU A 47 13.32 0.40 -2.42
C LEU A 47 14.34 1.18 -1.59
N LYS A 48 15.47 0.56 -1.24
CA LYS A 48 16.57 1.20 -0.50
C LYS A 48 17.25 2.28 -1.33
N GLU A 49 17.56 2.01 -2.59
CA GLU A 49 18.18 2.98 -3.51
C GLU A 49 17.30 4.22 -3.70
N ARG A 50 15.98 4.02 -3.82
CA ARG A 50 14.98 5.11 -3.87
C ARG A 50 14.69 5.78 -2.53
N LYS A 51 15.38 5.38 -1.45
CA LYS A 51 15.20 5.89 -0.08
C LYS A 51 13.78 5.73 0.45
N LEU A 52 13.11 4.64 0.07
CA LEU A 52 11.77 4.30 0.55
C LEU A 52 11.81 3.43 1.80
N ILE A 53 12.88 2.64 1.95
CA ILE A 53 13.18 1.87 3.16
C ILE A 53 14.61 2.11 3.64
N ASP A 54 14.83 1.97 4.95
CA ASP A 54 16.15 1.94 5.57
C ASP A 54 16.47 0.54 6.09
N LEU A 55 17.73 0.12 6.00
CA LEU A 55 18.22 -1.12 6.61
C LEU A 55 18.78 -0.80 8.00
N ASN A 56 18.16 -1.39 9.02
CA ASN A 56 18.56 -1.24 10.41
C ASN A 56 19.77 -2.12 10.75
N LYS A 57 20.42 -1.82 11.88
CA LYS A 57 21.60 -2.55 12.37
C LYS A 57 21.31 -4.01 12.72
N ASP A 58 20.06 -4.32 13.06
CA ASP A 58 19.58 -5.66 13.40
C ASP A 58 19.16 -6.50 12.18
N GLY A 59 19.29 -5.94 10.96
CA GLY A 59 18.89 -6.59 9.72
C GLY A 59 17.41 -6.42 9.37
N SER A 60 16.62 -5.70 10.18
CA SER A 60 15.25 -5.32 9.83
C SER A 60 15.23 -4.11 8.88
N PHE A 61 14.09 -3.91 8.22
CA PHE A 61 13.84 -2.79 7.32
C PHE A 61 12.81 -1.85 7.93
N SER A 62 13.08 -0.55 7.89
CA SER A 62 12.13 0.50 8.30
C SER A 62 11.55 1.23 7.11
N VAL A 63 10.24 1.52 7.13
CA VAL A 63 9.62 2.38 6.12
C VAL A 63 9.92 3.86 6.43
N THR A 64 10.55 4.54 5.48
CA THR A 64 10.92 5.96 5.60
C THR A 64 9.70 6.87 5.61
N ASP A 65 9.87 8.11 6.03
CA ASP A 65 8.81 9.11 5.92
C ASP A 65 8.49 9.45 4.46
N LEU A 66 9.50 9.44 3.57
CA LEU A 66 9.29 9.60 2.13
C LEU A 66 8.30 8.58 1.58
N ALA A 67 8.44 7.30 1.95
CA ALA A 67 7.50 6.26 1.57
C ALA A 67 6.12 6.43 2.21
N LYS A 68 6.01 6.98 3.42
CA LYS A 68 4.70 7.30 4.00
C LYS A 68 4.01 8.41 3.21
N HIS A 69 4.76 9.43 2.77
CA HIS A 69 4.25 10.50 1.92
C HIS A 69 3.78 10.04 0.53
N THR A 70 3.99 8.78 0.13
CA THR A 70 3.43 8.29 -1.14
C THR A 70 1.97 7.84 -1.03
N LEU A 71 1.52 7.37 0.14
CA LEU A 71 0.15 6.83 0.30
C LEU A 71 -0.43 6.98 1.71
N TRP A 72 0.38 6.86 2.76
CA TRP A 72 -0.08 6.75 4.14
C TRP A 72 0.02 8.04 4.97
N ASN A 73 0.51 9.13 4.39
CA ASN A 73 0.59 10.41 5.11
C ASN A 73 -0.80 11.06 5.24
N ASP A 74 -1.11 11.60 6.43
CA ASP A 74 -2.41 12.21 6.75
C ASP A 74 -2.71 13.52 6.00
N GLU A 75 -1.69 14.20 5.50
CA GLU A 75 -1.83 15.40 4.66
C GLU A 75 -2.41 15.07 3.27
N ILE A 76 -2.30 13.82 2.82
CA ILE A 76 -2.84 13.40 1.52
C ILE A 76 -4.36 13.22 1.65
N PRO A 77 -5.17 13.91 0.82
CA PRO A 77 -6.61 13.73 0.83
C PRO A 77 -7.02 12.28 0.57
N GLN A 78 -8.07 11.81 1.25
CA GLN A 78 -8.53 10.41 1.17
C GLN A 78 -8.83 9.97 -0.27
N TRP A 79 -9.47 10.83 -1.07
CA TRP A 79 -9.77 10.57 -2.48
C TRP A 79 -8.49 10.31 -3.30
N LEU A 80 -7.43 11.06 -3.03
CA LEU A 80 -6.16 10.94 -3.73
C LEU A 80 -5.45 9.64 -3.33
N LYS A 81 -5.51 9.26 -2.05
CA LYS A 81 -5.00 7.96 -1.58
C LYS A 81 -5.68 6.78 -2.31
N ILE A 82 -6.99 6.84 -2.50
CA ILE A 82 -7.76 5.83 -3.23
C ILE A 82 -7.29 5.74 -4.69
N LEU A 83 -7.18 6.88 -5.37
CA LEU A 83 -6.72 6.91 -6.77
C LEU A 83 -5.29 6.37 -6.93
N LEU A 84 -4.37 6.80 -6.07
CA LEU A 84 -2.97 6.34 -6.09
C LEU A 84 -2.87 4.82 -5.88
N LEU A 85 -3.66 4.27 -4.95
CA LEU A 85 -3.71 2.84 -4.72
C LEU A 85 -4.22 2.09 -5.97
N LEU A 86 -5.31 2.58 -6.55
CA LEU A 86 -5.94 1.97 -7.74
C LEU A 86 -5.11 2.09 -9.02
N GLU A 87 -4.25 3.12 -9.11
CA GLU A 87 -3.27 3.24 -10.20
C GLU A 87 -2.21 2.12 -10.13
N ILE A 88 -1.84 1.68 -8.93
CA ILE A 88 -0.83 0.65 -8.70
C ILE A 88 -1.44 -0.76 -8.80
N LYS A 89 -2.61 -0.95 -8.19
CA LYS A 89 -3.25 -2.27 -8.03
C LYS A 89 -4.76 -2.16 -8.07
N SER A 90 -5.42 -3.01 -8.86
CA SER A 90 -6.87 -3.15 -8.80
C SER A 90 -7.30 -3.68 -7.43
N CYS A 91 -8.19 -2.98 -6.75
CA CYS A 91 -8.61 -3.32 -5.39
C CYS A 91 -10.12 -3.26 -5.22
N SER A 92 -10.65 -4.15 -4.38
CA SER A 92 -11.98 -4.05 -3.77
C SER A 92 -12.01 -3.03 -2.64
N ILE A 93 -13.20 -2.61 -2.19
CA ILE A 93 -13.34 -1.70 -1.04
C ILE A 93 -12.69 -2.28 0.23
N GLY A 94 -12.82 -3.58 0.47
CA GLY A 94 -12.19 -4.25 1.61
C GLY A 94 -10.66 -4.27 1.53
N GLU A 95 -10.08 -4.33 0.33
CA GLU A 95 -8.64 -4.18 0.17
C GLU A 95 -8.19 -2.73 0.37
N ILE A 96 -8.93 -1.75 -0.16
CA ILE A 96 -8.64 -0.32 0.06
C ILE A 96 -8.68 0.00 1.57
N SER A 97 -9.70 -0.49 2.26
CA SER A 97 -9.85 -0.41 3.72
C SER A 97 -8.61 -0.93 4.45
N LYS A 98 -8.11 -2.11 4.08
CA LYS A 98 -6.88 -2.70 4.63
C LYS A 98 -5.65 -1.83 4.37
N TYR A 99 -5.40 -1.43 3.12
CA TYR A 99 -4.21 -0.63 2.77
C TYR A 99 -4.23 0.74 3.43
N LEU A 100 -5.38 1.41 3.46
CA LEU A 100 -5.50 2.76 4.02
C LEU A 100 -5.72 2.77 5.54
N LYS A 101 -5.86 1.60 6.17
CA LYS A 101 -6.18 1.45 7.60
C LYS A 101 -7.41 2.27 8.02
N LYS A 102 -8.44 2.26 7.17
CA LYS A 102 -9.71 2.97 7.37
C LYS A 102 -10.85 1.98 7.30
N SER A 103 -11.96 2.26 7.98
CA SER A 103 -13.14 1.41 7.86
C SER A 103 -13.76 1.55 6.47
N GLU A 104 -14.44 0.50 5.99
CA GLU A 104 -15.14 0.56 4.70
C GLU A 104 -16.20 1.68 4.70
N ASN A 105 -16.92 1.85 5.82
CA ASN A 105 -17.93 2.90 5.98
C ASN A 105 -17.37 4.31 5.76
N GLU A 106 -16.15 4.59 6.21
CA GLU A 106 -15.48 5.88 5.97
C GLU A 106 -15.05 6.08 4.51
N LEU A 107 -14.93 4.99 3.74
CA LEU A 107 -14.46 5.01 2.35
C LEU A 107 -15.61 4.99 1.33
N ILE A 108 -16.79 4.45 1.68
CA ILE A 108 -17.93 4.29 0.78
C ILE A 108 -18.31 5.61 0.09
N ASP A 109 -18.51 6.68 0.87
CA ASP A 109 -18.96 7.97 0.32
C ASP A 109 -17.94 8.56 -0.67
N GLU A 110 -16.65 8.38 -0.36
CA GLU A 110 -15.56 8.86 -1.18
C GLU A 110 -15.42 8.06 -2.48
N ILE A 111 -15.54 6.73 -2.39
CA ILE A 111 -15.55 5.83 -3.55
C ILE A 111 -16.74 6.14 -4.46
N GLU A 112 -17.92 6.33 -3.90
CA GLU A 112 -19.12 6.69 -4.67
C GLU A 112 -18.99 8.06 -5.33
N ARG A 113 -18.36 9.03 -4.66
CA ARG A 113 -18.02 10.33 -5.26
C ARG A 113 -17.09 10.16 -6.46
N LEU A 114 -15.99 9.43 -6.29
CA LEU A 114 -15.02 9.14 -7.37
C LEU A 114 -15.66 8.39 -8.55
N ARG A 115 -16.56 7.44 -8.26
CA ARG A 115 -17.30 6.68 -9.28
C ARG A 115 -18.25 7.59 -10.07
N LYS A 116 -19.01 8.44 -9.39
CA LYS A 116 -19.91 9.43 -10.03
C LYS A 116 -19.13 10.45 -10.88
N SER A 117 -17.93 10.81 -10.45
CA SER A 117 -16.99 11.66 -11.22
C SER A 117 -16.27 10.92 -12.34
N GLN A 118 -16.58 9.64 -12.59
CA GLN A 118 -15.97 8.80 -13.64
C GLN A 118 -14.44 8.62 -13.50
N LEU A 119 -13.89 8.84 -12.30
CA LEU A 119 -12.45 8.69 -12.03
C LEU A 119 -12.07 7.25 -11.71
N ILE A 120 -13.03 6.44 -11.27
CA ILE A 120 -12.85 5.01 -10.99
C ILE A 120 -13.98 4.21 -11.62
N LEU A 121 -13.66 2.98 -12.02
CA LEU A 121 -14.63 1.98 -12.44
C LEU A 121 -14.76 0.92 -11.36
N MET A 122 -15.79 1.05 -10.52
CA MET A 122 -16.20 0.01 -9.58
C MET A 122 -17.66 -0.34 -9.81
N LEU A 123 -17.98 -1.63 -9.69
CA LEU A 123 -19.37 -2.08 -9.67
C LEU A 123 -20.08 -1.44 -8.46
N PRO A 124 -21.37 -1.09 -8.59
CA PRO A 124 -22.13 -0.54 -7.47
C PRO A 124 -22.04 -1.48 -6.27
N ILE A 125 -21.66 -0.94 -5.11
CA ILE A 125 -21.71 -1.69 -3.86
C ILE A 125 -23.19 -1.97 -3.60
N ARG A 126 -23.58 -3.25 -3.61
CA ARG A 126 -24.94 -3.63 -3.22
C ARG A 126 -25.06 -3.32 -1.73
N GLN A 127 -25.90 -2.36 -1.38
CA GLN A 127 -26.39 -2.25 -0.02
C GLN A 127 -27.30 -3.45 0.21
N GLU A 128 -26.80 -4.46 0.91
CA GLU A 128 -27.67 -5.50 1.47
C GLU A 128 -28.52 -4.82 2.54
N ASN A 129 -29.75 -4.46 2.17
CA ASN A 129 -30.81 -4.02 3.08
C ASN A 129 -31.41 -5.22 3.81
#